data_AF-A0A7C3VDJ7-F1
#
_entry.id   AF-A0A7C3VDJ7-F1
#
_cell.length_a   1.000
_cell.length_b   1.000
_cell.length_c   1.000
_cell.angle_alpha   90.00
_cell.angle_beta   90.00
_cell.angle_gamma   90.00
#
_symmetry.space_group_name_H-M   'P 1'
#
loop_
_entity.id
_entity.type
_entity.pdbx_description
1 polymer ?
#
loop_
_entity_poly.entity_id
_entity_poly.type
_entity_poly.pdbx_seq_one_letter_code
_entity_poly.pdbx_strand_id
1 'polypeptide(L)'
;MNIREAICTRSSVRCFRNIKIPRNIITEILNIIRFAPSSKNAQPWRIIVVENEDVKRRIAEVSYGQEWIASASVVLVFLGDIEAYLREDLFSAFQTLVDLGIIDSSSDDLMDYISKCSEDEVKLARLLNLCLM
;
A
#
# COMPACT_ATOMS: atom_id res chain seq x y z
N MET A 1 -22.25 -8.98 12.37
CA MET A 1 -22.30 -8.01 11.25
C MET A 1 -22.01 -8.75 9.96
N ASN A 2 -22.81 -8.54 8.92
CA ASN A 2 -22.53 -9.09 7.57
C ASN A 2 -21.81 -8.04 6.70
N ILE A 3 -21.35 -8.44 5.51
CA ILE A 3 -20.57 -7.56 4.61
C ILE A 3 -21.37 -6.31 4.22
N ARG A 4 -22.65 -6.46 3.88
CA ARG A 4 -23.51 -5.34 3.47
C ARG A 4 -23.63 -4.30 4.58
N GLU A 5 -23.91 -4.76 5.79
CA GLU A 5 -24.00 -3.92 6.98
C GLU A 5 -22.68 -3.19 7.23
N ALA A 6 -21.55 -3.92 7.23
CA ALA A 6 -20.22 -3.34 7.44
C ALA A 6 -19.90 -2.19 6.47
N ILE A 7 -20.25 -2.35 5.19
CA ILE A 7 -20.05 -1.32 4.16
C ILE A 7 -20.96 -0.12 4.40
N CYS A 8 -22.26 -0.36 4.63
CA CYS A 8 -23.25 0.72 4.79
C CYS A 8 -23.08 1.52 6.09
N THR A 9 -22.52 0.93 7.15
CA THR A 9 -22.32 1.61 8.44
C THR A 9 -20.93 2.21 8.60
N ARG A 10 -20.02 2.02 7.63
CA ARG A 10 -18.65 2.56 7.69
C ARG A 10 -18.66 4.09 7.70
N SER A 11 -18.00 4.68 8.69
CA SER A 11 -17.74 6.12 8.75
C SER A 11 -16.26 6.39 9.01
N SER A 12 -15.81 7.61 8.68
CA SER A 12 -14.44 8.03 8.96
C SER A 12 -14.36 8.59 10.39
N VAL A 13 -13.68 7.87 11.27
CA VAL A 13 -13.44 8.28 12.66
C VAL A 13 -12.20 9.16 12.73
N ARG A 14 -12.28 10.28 13.47
CA ARG A 14 -11.17 11.22 13.68
C ARG A 14 -11.01 11.62 15.16
N CYS A 15 -11.67 10.89 16.05
CA CYS A 15 -11.55 11.05 17.50
C CYS A 15 -11.30 9.66 18.08
N PHE A 16 -10.09 9.45 18.62
CA PHE A 16 -9.63 8.15 19.08
C PHE A 16 -9.47 8.14 20.59
N ARG A 17 -9.71 6.98 21.18
CA ARG A 17 -9.30 6.74 22.58
C ARG A 17 -7.80 6.49 22.61
N ASN A 18 -7.13 6.95 23.65
CA ASN A 18 -5.71 6.66 23.88
C ASN A 18 -5.53 5.21 24.35
N ILE A 19 -5.66 4.26 23.44
CA ILE A 19 -5.56 2.81 23.69
C ILE A 19 -4.56 2.23 22.69
N LYS A 20 -3.61 1.42 23.15
CA LYS A 20 -2.73 0.66 22.25
C LYS A 20 -3.46 -0.53 21.65
N ILE A 21 -3.29 -0.72 20.34
CA ILE A 21 -3.81 -1.90 19.65
C ILE A 21 -2.80 -3.05 19.82
N PRO A 22 -3.23 -4.24 20.28
CA PRO A 22 -2.36 -5.41 20.35
C PRO A 22 -1.73 -5.76 18.99
N ARG A 23 -0.45 -6.13 19.01
CA ARG A 23 0.32 -6.37 17.77
C ARG A 23 -0.28 -7.46 16.89
N ASN A 24 -0.87 -8.50 17.48
CA ASN A 24 -1.53 -9.58 16.75
C ASN A 24 -2.71 -9.09 15.90
N ILE A 25 -3.46 -8.09 16.37
CA ILE A 25 -4.57 -7.49 15.60
C ILE A 25 -4.02 -6.74 14.39
N ILE A 26 -2.92 -5.99 14.56
CA ILE A 26 -2.26 -5.29 13.45
C ILE A 26 -1.76 -6.32 12.42
N THR A 27 -1.12 -7.39 12.87
CA THR A 27 -0.66 -8.48 11.99
C THR A 27 -1.81 -9.15 11.26
N GLU A 28 -2.94 -9.38 11.92
CA GLU A 28 -4.15 -9.95 11.30
C GLU A 28 -4.68 -9.03 10.20
N ILE A 29 -4.78 -7.72 10.45
CA ILE A 29 -5.18 -6.73 9.44
C ILE A 29 -4.25 -6.78 8.22
N LEU A 30 -2.92 -6.80 8.43
CA LEU A 30 -1.95 -6.90 7.34
C LEU A 30 -2.09 -8.21 6.55
N ASN A 31 -2.36 -9.32 7.25
CA ASN A 31 -2.63 -10.62 6.62
C ASN A 31 -3.93 -10.64 5.82
N ILE A 32 -4.92 -9.81 6.15
CA ILE A 32 -6.15 -9.68 5.38
C ILE A 32 -5.91 -8.83 4.13
N ILE A 33 -5.15 -7.74 4.25
CA ILE A 33 -4.89 -6.80 3.14
C ILE A 33 -4.30 -7.51 1.91
N ARG A 34 -3.42 -8.51 2.09
CA ARG A 34 -2.81 -9.25 0.97
C ARG A 34 -3.82 -10.00 0.08
N PHE A 35 -5.04 -10.24 0.56
CA PHE A 35 -6.09 -10.88 -0.22
C PHE A 35 -6.87 -9.90 -1.11
N ALA A 36 -6.59 -8.60 -1.01
CA ALA A 36 -7.13 -7.63 -1.94
C ALA A 36 -6.67 -7.96 -3.37
N PRO A 37 -7.53 -7.78 -4.39
CA PRO A 37 -7.14 -8.01 -5.77
C PRO A 37 -6.01 -7.05 -6.19
N SER A 38 -5.12 -7.50 -7.07
CA SER A 38 -4.07 -6.67 -7.66
C SER A 38 -3.87 -6.97 -9.13
N SER A 39 -3.52 -5.94 -9.90
CA SER A 39 -3.20 -6.11 -11.32
C SER A 39 -2.04 -7.10 -11.48
N LYS A 40 -2.20 -8.06 -12.40
CA LYS A 40 -1.24 -9.15 -12.65
C LYS A 40 -0.82 -9.93 -11.39
N ASN A 41 -1.60 -9.87 -10.30
CA ASN A 41 -1.22 -10.39 -8.99
C ASN A 41 0.13 -9.83 -8.45
N ALA A 42 0.51 -8.63 -8.88
CA ALA A 42 1.80 -8.04 -8.53
C ALA A 42 1.94 -7.73 -7.03
N GLN A 43 0.81 -7.51 -6.34
CA GLN A 43 0.75 -7.12 -4.93
C GLN A 43 1.62 -5.88 -4.63
N PRO A 44 1.41 -4.74 -5.34
CA PRO A 44 2.32 -3.60 -5.37
C PRO A 44 2.16 -2.66 -4.16
N TRP A 45 1.90 -3.22 -2.97
CA TRP A 45 1.72 -2.44 -1.75
C TRP A 45 2.87 -2.70 -0.79
N ARG A 46 3.51 -1.61 -0.32
CA ARG A 46 4.34 -1.61 0.88
C ARG A 46 3.60 -0.84 1.97
N ILE A 47 3.52 -1.44 3.15
CA ILE A 47 2.75 -0.88 4.26
C ILE A 47 3.71 -0.67 5.43
N ILE A 48 3.85 0.58 5.85
CA ILE A 48 4.64 0.94 7.02
C ILE A 48 3.68 1.09 8.20
N VAL A 49 3.97 0.38 9.29
CA VAL A 49 3.22 0.47 10.54
C VAL A 49 3.90 1.49 11.45
N VAL A 50 3.26 2.63 11.68
CA VAL A 50 3.80 3.71 12.51
C VAL A 50 3.08 3.76 13.86
N GLU A 51 3.79 3.36 14.92
CA GLU A 51 3.33 3.43 16.31
C GLU A 51 4.09 4.51 17.12
N ASN A 52 5.23 4.99 16.62
CA ASN A 52 6.04 6.00 17.31
C ASN A 52 5.32 7.36 17.30
N GLU A 53 5.13 7.94 18.50
CA GLU A 53 4.40 9.19 18.70
C GLU A 53 5.02 10.40 17.96
N ASP A 54 6.34 10.52 17.96
CA ASP A 54 7.03 11.63 17.30
C ASP A 54 6.94 11.52 15.78
N VAL A 55 7.02 10.30 15.24
CA VAL A 55 6.81 10.07 13.81
C VAL A 55 5.36 10.37 13.43
N LYS A 56 4.36 9.92 14.20
CA LYS A 56 2.94 10.25 13.93
C LYS A 56 2.68 11.76 13.96
N ARG A 57 3.32 12.50 14.88
CA ARG A 57 3.21 13.97 14.93
C ARG A 57 3.78 14.63 13.68
N ARG A 58 4.97 14.20 13.23
CA ARG A 58 5.55 14.69 11.97
C ARG A 58 4.66 14.38 10.76
N ILE A 59 4.03 13.20 10.72
CA ILE A 59 3.05 12.88 9.68
C ILE A 59 1.86 13.83 9.74
N ALA A 60 1.34 14.14 10.93
CA ALA A 60 0.23 15.09 11.11
C ALA A 60 0.58 16.49 10.58
N GLU A 61 1.79 16.98 10.90
CA GLU A 61 2.30 18.28 10.43
C GLU A 61 2.32 18.38 8.90
N VAL A 62 2.89 17.38 8.21
CA VAL A 62 2.94 17.35 6.73
C VAL A 62 1.58 17.02 6.09
N SER A 63 0.63 16.51 6.88
CA SER A 63 -0.74 16.23 6.46
C SER A 63 -1.69 17.38 6.75
N TYR A 64 -1.24 18.63 6.53
CA TYR A 64 -2.01 19.86 6.79
C TYR A 64 -2.40 20.05 8.27
N GLY A 65 -1.56 19.61 9.21
CA GLY A 65 -1.81 19.80 10.65
C GLY A 65 -2.99 18.99 11.19
N GLN A 66 -3.24 17.81 10.63
CA GLN A 66 -4.37 16.96 11.03
C GLN A 66 -4.08 16.16 12.31
N GLU A 67 -4.37 16.76 13.47
CA GLU A 67 -4.07 16.21 14.82
C GLU A 67 -4.67 14.82 15.10
N TRP A 68 -5.74 14.44 14.41
CA TRP A 68 -6.32 13.10 14.55
C TRP A 68 -5.35 11.99 14.10
N ILE A 69 -4.37 12.31 13.25
CA ILE A 69 -3.30 11.38 12.85
C ILE A 69 -2.35 11.11 14.03
N ALA A 70 -1.93 12.16 14.74
CA ALA A 70 -1.03 12.04 15.88
C ALA A 70 -1.69 11.25 17.04
N SER A 71 -2.99 11.48 17.27
CA SER A 71 -3.76 10.80 18.33
C SER A 71 -4.18 9.36 18.02
N ALA A 72 -4.07 8.90 16.77
CA ALA A 72 -4.41 7.54 16.40
C ALA A 72 -3.45 6.52 17.06
N SER A 73 -3.95 5.36 17.47
CA SER A 73 -3.13 4.30 18.07
C SER A 73 -2.03 3.78 17.14
N VAL A 74 -2.31 3.76 15.84
CA VAL A 74 -1.40 3.33 14.78
C VAL A 74 -1.75 4.07 13.50
N VAL A 75 -0.75 4.44 12.72
CA VAL A 75 -0.91 5.00 11.38
C VAL A 75 -0.33 3.99 10.39
N LEU A 76 -1.14 3.55 9.42
CA LEU A 76 -0.68 2.73 8.30
C LEU A 76 -0.39 3.64 7.12
N VAL A 77 0.87 3.66 6.68
CA VAL A 77 1.28 4.40 5.48
C VAL A 77 1.37 3.40 4.32
N PHE A 78 0.54 3.61 3.31
CA PHE A 78 0.52 2.80 2.09
C PHE A 78 1.38 3.45 1.03
N LEU A 79 2.32 2.68 0.48
CA LEU A 79 3.19 3.07 -0.62
C LEU A 79 2.94 2.15 -1.81
N GLY A 80 2.94 2.72 -3.01
CA GLY A 80 2.97 1.96 -4.25
C GLY A 80 4.38 1.43 -4.51
N ASP A 81 4.51 0.13 -4.73
CA ASP A 81 5.77 -0.53 -5.11
C ASP A 81 5.73 -0.89 -6.59
N ILE A 82 6.33 -0.03 -7.41
CA ILE A 82 6.40 -0.23 -8.87
C ILE A 82 7.32 -1.42 -9.20
N GLU A 83 8.36 -1.66 -8.39
CA GLU A 83 9.29 -2.76 -8.60
C GLU A 83 8.60 -4.13 -8.45
N ALA A 84 7.48 -4.18 -7.72
CA ALA A 84 6.65 -5.39 -7.62
C ALA A 84 6.11 -5.88 -8.98
N TYR A 85 5.99 -5.01 -9.98
CA TYR A 85 5.61 -5.36 -11.35
C TYR A 85 6.80 -5.78 -12.22
N LEU A 86 8.02 -5.46 -11.82
CA LEU A 86 9.26 -5.77 -12.54
C LEU A 86 9.84 -7.13 -12.17
N ARG A 87 9.14 -7.91 -11.35
CA ARG A 87 9.62 -9.23 -10.93
C ARG A 87 9.70 -10.18 -12.12
N GLU A 88 10.83 -10.86 -12.24
CA GLU A 88 11.13 -11.76 -13.38
C GLU A 88 10.12 -12.90 -13.52
N ASP A 89 9.58 -13.40 -12.41
CA ASP A 89 8.57 -14.45 -12.39
C ASP A 89 7.25 -13.98 -13.03
N LEU A 90 6.82 -12.76 -12.73
CA LEU A 90 5.64 -12.14 -13.34
C LEU A 90 5.85 -11.86 -14.83
N PHE A 91 7.02 -11.33 -15.20
CA PHE A 91 7.35 -11.06 -16.59
C PHE A 91 7.36 -12.35 -17.42
N SER A 92 8.00 -13.41 -16.90
CA SER A 92 8.08 -14.71 -17.57
C SER A 92 6.70 -15.36 -17.74
N ALA A 93 5.86 -15.27 -16.72
CA ALA A 93 4.48 -15.76 -16.78
C ALA A 93 3.66 -15.00 -17.82
N PHE A 94 3.80 -13.67 -17.87
CA PHE A 94 3.12 -12.84 -18.87
C PHE A 94 3.59 -13.18 -20.29
N GLN A 95 4.90 -13.26 -20.52
CA GLN A 95 5.47 -13.61 -21.83
C GLN A 95 4.99 -14.98 -22.31
N THR A 96 4.91 -15.96 -21.41
CA THR A 96 4.37 -17.30 -21.74
C THR A 96 2.94 -17.21 -22.28
N LEU A 97 2.10 -16.35 -21.70
CA LEU A 97 0.72 -16.17 -22.14
C LEU A 97 0.62 -15.46 -23.50
N VAL A 98 1.55 -14.55 -23.78
CA VAL A 98 1.70 -13.89 -25.09
C VAL A 98 2.13 -14.90 -26.15
N ASP A 99 3.15 -15.70 -25.85
CA ASP A 99 3.69 -16.72 -26.78
C ASP A 99 2.65 -17.79 -27.13
N LEU A 100 1.76 -18.13 -26.18
CA LEU A 100 0.63 -19.02 -26.40
C LEU A 100 -0.54 -18.36 -27.15
N GLY A 101 -0.47 -17.06 -27.44
CA GLY A 101 -1.54 -16.29 -28.09
C GLY A 101 -2.80 -16.12 -27.23
N ILE A 102 -2.69 -16.31 -25.90
CA ILE A 102 -3.81 -16.12 -24.96
C ILE A 102 -4.06 -14.63 -24.72
N ILE A 103 -2.98 -13.84 -24.73
CA ILE A 103 -3.02 -12.38 -24.50
C ILE A 103 -2.25 -11.71 -25.64
N ASP A 104 -2.73 -10.56 -26.10
CA ASP A 104 -2.00 -9.76 -27.09
C ASP A 104 -0.81 -9.03 -26.43
N SER A 105 0.33 -9.01 -27.12
CA SER A 105 1.52 -8.22 -26.80
C SER A 105 1.24 -6.72 -26.63
N SER A 106 0.19 -6.19 -27.27
CA SER A 106 -0.25 -4.80 -27.12
C SER A 106 -0.91 -4.50 -25.76
N SER A 107 -1.25 -5.53 -24.99
CA SER A 107 -1.92 -5.42 -23.69
C SER A 107 -0.96 -5.04 -22.55
N ASP A 108 0.35 -4.97 -22.82
CA ASP A 108 1.36 -4.68 -21.80
C ASP A 108 1.66 -3.18 -21.68
N ASP A 109 0.69 -2.43 -21.14
CA ASP A 109 0.86 -1.02 -20.79
C ASP A 109 1.81 -0.81 -19.58
N LEU A 110 2.46 -1.85 -19.07
CA LEU A 110 3.32 -1.73 -17.89
C LEU A 110 4.50 -0.79 -18.14
N MET A 111 5.14 -0.87 -19.31
CA MET A 111 6.24 0.03 -19.64
C MET A 111 5.75 1.47 -19.84
N ASP A 112 4.56 1.65 -20.40
CA ASP A 112 3.91 2.96 -20.49
C ASP A 112 3.61 3.51 -19.09
N TYR A 113 3.05 2.69 -18.20
CA TYR A 113 2.78 3.01 -16.80
C TYR A 113 4.05 3.38 -16.03
N ILE A 114 5.11 2.59 -16.15
CA ILE A 114 6.41 2.86 -15.52
C ILE A 114 7.05 4.14 -16.07
N SER A 115 6.94 4.37 -17.38
CA SER A 115 7.48 5.58 -18.01
C SER A 115 6.76 6.87 -17.58
N LYS A 116 5.50 6.74 -17.15
CA LYS A 116 4.68 7.83 -16.62
C LYS A 116 4.93 8.11 -15.14
N CYS A 117 5.52 7.16 -14.40
CA CYS A 117 5.94 7.41 -13.02
C CYS A 117 7.17 8.31 -13.00
N SER A 118 7.09 9.43 -12.27
CA SER A 118 8.18 10.40 -12.21
C SER A 118 9.41 9.82 -11.48
N GLU A 119 10.62 10.22 -11.88
CA GLU A 119 11.86 9.84 -11.18
C GLU A 119 11.81 10.21 -9.67
N ASP A 120 11.07 11.25 -9.32
CA ASP A 120 10.92 11.72 -7.95
C ASP A 120 10.05 10.80 -7.11
N GLU A 121 8.99 10.19 -7.67
CA GLU A 121 8.19 9.16 -6.99
C GLU A 121 9.01 7.89 -6.73
N VAL A 122 9.85 7.50 -7.70
CA VAL A 122 10.78 6.37 -7.57
C VAL A 122 11.88 6.68 -6.52
N LYS A 123 12.42 7.91 -6.51
CA LYS A 123 13.38 8.37 -5.48
C LYS A 123 12.77 8.42 -4.08
N LEU A 124 11.52 8.89 -3.93
CA LEU A 124 10.84 8.94 -2.64
C LEU A 124 10.59 7.53 -2.08
N ALA A 125 10.18 6.58 -2.93
CA ALA A 125 10.03 5.18 -2.55
C ALA A 125 11.37 4.56 -2.10
N ARG A 126 12.48 4.88 -2.78
CA ARG A 126 13.83 4.46 -2.39
C ARG A 126 14.33 5.10 -1.10
N LEU A 127 14.09 6.39 -0.92
CA LEU A 127 14.42 7.14 0.31
C LEU A 127 13.66 6.59 1.53
N LEU A 128 12.36 6.28 1.37
CA LEU A 128 11.58 5.66 2.43
C LEU A 128 12.06 4.24 2.76
N ASN A 129 12.53 3.48 1.77
CA ASN A 129 13.17 2.18 2.00
C ASN A 129 14.51 2.29 2.77
N LEU A 130 15.30 3.32 2.48
CA LEU A 130 16.59 3.57 3.15
C LEU A 130 16.44 4.17 4.55
N CYS A 131 15.38 4.94 4.81
CA CYS A 131 15.12 5.53 6.12
C CYS A 131 14.44 4.58 7.12
N LEU A 132 14.07 3.36 6.70
CA LEU A 132 13.37 2.38 7.52
C LEU A 132 14.15 1.05 7.71
N MET A 133 15.40 0.99 7.24
CA MET A 133 16.43 0.04 7.68
C MET A 133 17.31 0.69 8.74
#